data_AF-A0A2V6X8V8-F1
#
_entry.id   AF-A0A2V6X8V8-F1
#
_cell.length_a   1.000
_cell.length_b   1.000
_cell.length_c   1.000
_cell.angle_alpha   90.00
_cell.angle_beta   90.00
_cell.angle_gamma   90.00
#
_symmetry.space_group_name_H-M   'P 1'
#
loop_
_entity.id
_entity.type
_entity.pdbx_description
1 polymer ?
#
loop_
_entity_poly.entity_id
_entity_poly.type
_entity_poly.pdbx_seq_one_letter_code
_entity_poly.pdbx_strand_id
1 'polypeptide(L)'
;MYAQYFGLSERPFSLAPDPRYLYLSDVHREALAHLLYGIGEGGSFVVLTGEVGTGKTIVCRALLEQLPVDVDVAMIFNPRLTSVEMVGLVCDELQITYPAGTTSLRVLVDALSRALLDAHARGRRTVLIIDEAQNLSSRVLEEIRLLTNLETTKEKLLQVILIGQPELADHLARPNLRQLAQRVTARYHLRPFTEAETHRYVQHRMEIAGQRQPIFTRLAVRTAHRLSRGIPRLLNTICDRALLGAYATGQTRVKEQVVRRAAKEVMGRRSLRRRWILGAATAAVVVVLGGTLALLASRGLSSMGAWPPFLTWPLRAQTPTPGSAVAATAVEPPKPEPTLALILGDPSITADRASAFATLYRLWQLDAPTGPADLGCEFGRKAGLRCLSRTGTWTVLRRLNLPAVLELTTPDGAKHYVVVSELDGDRATLRVGERRLTLPTAEIERFWDGPFVMVWKAPLTGPLPLQPGIRSRDVVWLREKLAAIDGTSSAADGALYDDELKKRVATFQQSESLTPDGIAGEETLVRLTAATPGGSTPSLTGARP
;
A
#
# COMPACT_ATOMS: atom_id res chain seq x y z
N MET A 1 -3.19 -0.51 29.51
CA MET A 1 -1.97 -0.13 30.26
C MET A 1 -1.85 1.38 30.44
N TYR A 2 -1.49 2.19 29.42
CA TYR A 2 -1.36 3.65 29.64
C TYR A 2 -2.71 4.34 29.94
N ALA A 3 -3.83 3.85 29.39
CA ALA A 3 -5.14 4.48 29.59
C ALA A 3 -5.49 4.59 31.08
N GLN A 4 -5.42 3.46 31.81
CA GLN A 4 -5.63 3.42 33.27
C GLN A 4 -4.64 4.33 34.02
N TYR A 5 -3.37 4.36 33.63
CA TYR A 5 -2.35 5.21 34.27
C TYR A 5 -2.69 6.70 34.20
N PHE A 6 -3.24 7.16 33.07
CA PHE A 6 -3.69 8.54 32.89
C PHE A 6 -5.15 8.77 33.30
N GLY A 7 -5.82 7.77 33.91
CA GLY A 7 -7.24 7.85 34.26
C GLY A 7 -8.17 8.01 33.06
N LEU A 8 -7.80 7.47 31.90
CA LEU A 8 -8.59 7.45 30.68
C LEU A 8 -9.48 6.21 30.64
N SER A 9 -10.73 6.36 30.22
CA SER A 9 -11.66 5.24 30.02
C SER A 9 -11.23 4.35 28.85
N GLU A 10 -10.64 4.94 27.83
CA GLU A 10 -10.20 4.28 26.60
C GLU A 10 -9.00 4.99 25.97
N ARG A 11 -8.58 4.55 24.77
CA ARG A 11 -7.44 5.15 24.05
C ARG A 11 -7.90 6.35 23.22
N PRO A 12 -7.62 7.61 23.63
CA PRO A 12 -8.13 8.80 22.95
C PRO A 12 -7.63 8.95 21.51
N PHE A 13 -6.46 8.38 21.21
CA PHE A 13 -5.81 8.53 19.91
C PHE A 13 -5.89 7.33 18.98
N SER A 14 -6.86 6.43 19.21
CA SER A 14 -7.14 5.34 18.28
C SER A 14 -7.39 5.86 16.86
N LEU A 15 -6.93 5.08 15.87
CA LEU A 15 -7.23 5.30 14.45
C LEU A 15 -8.52 4.59 14.02
N ALA A 16 -9.08 3.74 14.88
CA ALA A 16 -10.36 3.11 14.61
C ALA A 16 -11.47 4.18 14.57
N PRO A 17 -12.40 4.12 13.60
CA PRO A 17 -13.45 5.10 13.47
C PRO A 17 -14.49 4.94 14.59
N ASP A 18 -14.54 5.91 15.52
CA ASP A 18 -15.58 6.02 16.55
C ASP A 18 -16.31 7.37 16.36
N PRO A 19 -17.65 7.37 16.18
CA PRO A 19 -18.44 8.59 15.99
C PRO A 19 -18.26 9.61 17.12
N ARG A 20 -18.05 9.18 18.36
CA ARG A 20 -17.92 10.08 19.52
C ARG A 20 -16.70 10.99 19.38
N TYR A 21 -15.66 10.52 18.71
CA TYR A 21 -14.41 11.25 18.47
C TYR A 21 -14.42 12.11 17.19
N LEU A 22 -15.58 12.24 16.55
CA LEU A 22 -15.77 13.11 15.40
C LEU A 22 -15.59 14.58 15.79
N TYR A 23 -14.45 15.14 15.42
CA TYR A 23 -14.17 16.57 15.54
C TYR A 23 -14.27 17.26 14.18
N LEU A 24 -15.36 17.99 13.97
CA LEU A 24 -15.48 18.89 12.83
C LEU A 24 -14.77 20.20 13.18
N SER A 25 -13.59 20.43 12.59
CA SER A 25 -12.92 21.73 12.64
C SER A 25 -13.66 22.73 11.76
N ASP A 26 -13.24 24.00 11.80
CA ASP A 26 -13.78 25.04 10.91
C ASP A 26 -13.57 24.63 9.44
N VAL A 27 -12.41 24.08 9.08
CA VAL A 27 -12.12 23.53 7.74
C VAL A 27 -13.05 22.37 7.36
N HIS A 28 -13.32 21.45 8.30
CA HIS A 28 -14.23 20.33 8.01
C HIS A 28 -15.66 20.82 7.80
N ARG A 29 -16.10 21.83 8.56
CA ARG A 29 -17.42 22.46 8.38
C ARG A 29 -17.54 23.18 7.05
N GLU A 30 -16.51 23.94 6.66
CA GLU A 30 -16.45 24.59 5.34
C GLU A 30 -16.49 23.56 4.21
N ALA A 31 -15.67 22.51 4.30
CA ALA A 31 -15.66 21.43 3.32
C ALA A 31 -17.05 20.79 3.17
N LEU A 32 -17.70 20.49 4.30
CA LEU A 32 -19.04 19.91 4.33
C LEU A 32 -20.09 20.86 3.72
N ALA A 33 -20.04 22.14 4.06
CA ALA A 33 -20.93 23.15 3.48
C ALA A 33 -20.76 23.25 1.95
N HIS A 34 -19.52 23.19 1.46
CA HIS A 34 -19.23 23.15 0.02
C HIS A 34 -19.81 21.90 -0.66
N LEU A 35 -19.71 20.74 -0.03
CA LEU A 35 -20.30 19.50 -0.56
C LEU A 35 -21.83 19.58 -0.59
N LEU A 36 -22.46 20.02 0.50
CA LEU A 36 -23.92 20.16 0.60
C LEU A 36 -24.47 21.19 -0.37
N TYR A 37 -23.81 22.34 -0.52
CA TYR A 37 -24.17 23.34 -1.52
C TYR A 37 -24.08 22.77 -2.94
N GLY A 38 -23.01 22.02 -3.22
CA GLY A 38 -22.88 21.28 -4.47
C GLY A 38 -24.11 20.43 -4.75
N ILE A 39 -24.56 19.64 -3.76
CA ILE A 39 -25.73 18.74 -3.88
C ILE A 39 -27.06 19.47 -4.11
N GLY A 40 -27.16 20.72 -3.64
CA GLY A 40 -28.37 21.53 -3.73
C GLY A 40 -28.59 22.22 -5.08
N GLU A 41 -27.53 22.62 -5.79
CA GLU A 41 -27.62 23.40 -7.03
C GLU A 41 -26.98 22.68 -8.21
N GLY A 42 -27.80 22.19 -9.17
CA GLY A 42 -27.55 21.96 -10.61
C GLY A 42 -26.19 21.40 -11.11
N GLY A 43 -25.28 21.06 -10.22
CA GLY A 43 -23.87 20.87 -10.49
C GLY A 43 -23.56 19.41 -10.70
N SER A 44 -22.96 19.11 -11.84
CA SER A 44 -22.66 17.73 -12.21
C SER A 44 -21.49 17.14 -11.40
N PHE A 45 -20.52 17.96 -11.00
CA PHE A 45 -19.33 17.51 -10.28
C PHE A 45 -18.92 18.43 -9.12
N VAL A 46 -18.61 17.82 -7.98
CA VAL A 46 -17.95 18.44 -6.83
C VAL A 46 -16.65 17.72 -6.57
N VAL A 47 -15.58 18.45 -6.26
CA VAL A 47 -14.26 17.86 -5.99
C VAL A 47 -13.77 18.26 -4.60
N LEU A 48 -13.49 17.26 -3.76
CA LEU A 48 -12.82 17.42 -2.48
C LEU A 48 -11.42 16.79 -2.55
N THR A 49 -10.38 17.60 -2.49
CA THR A 49 -8.99 17.11 -2.40
C THR A 49 -8.43 17.31 -1.00
N GLY A 50 -7.38 16.60 -0.65
CA GLY A 50 -6.63 16.82 0.58
C GLY A 50 -5.55 15.78 0.80
N GLU A 51 -4.51 16.14 1.53
CA GLU A 51 -3.41 15.23 1.87
C GLU A 51 -3.90 13.96 2.58
N VAL A 52 -3.09 12.89 2.56
CA VAL A 52 -3.44 11.65 3.25
C VAL A 52 -3.61 11.90 4.75
N GLY A 53 -4.76 11.47 5.29
CA GLY A 53 -5.04 11.58 6.72
C GLY A 53 -5.51 12.95 7.21
N THR A 54 -5.87 13.87 6.30
CA THR A 54 -6.46 15.20 6.60
C THR A 54 -7.89 15.17 7.12
N GLY A 55 -8.62 14.06 6.95
CA GLY A 55 -10.01 13.94 7.38
C GLY A 55 -11.04 13.89 6.25
N LYS A 56 -10.64 13.62 5.01
CA LYS A 56 -11.59 13.44 3.89
C LYS A 56 -12.72 12.45 4.20
N THR A 57 -12.40 11.28 4.76
CA THR A 57 -13.38 10.28 5.19
C THR A 57 -14.29 10.79 6.32
N ILE A 58 -13.78 11.66 7.20
CA ILE A 58 -14.57 12.30 8.28
C ILE A 58 -15.60 13.25 7.66
N VAL A 59 -15.19 14.08 6.70
CA VAL A 59 -16.10 14.97 5.97
C VAL A 59 -17.13 14.16 5.20
N CYS A 60 -16.73 13.08 4.52
CA CYS A 60 -17.66 12.22 3.79
C CYS A 60 -18.69 11.56 4.71
N ARG A 61 -18.27 11.09 5.88
CA ARG A 61 -19.19 10.53 6.87
C ARG A 61 -20.18 11.58 7.36
N ALA A 62 -19.70 12.78 7.72
CA ALA A 62 -20.55 13.87 8.16
C ALA A 62 -21.52 14.32 7.05
N LEU A 63 -21.12 14.22 5.79
CA LEU A 63 -22.00 14.42 4.65
C LEU A 63 -23.13 13.40 4.66
N LEU A 64 -22.82 12.11 4.67
CA LEU A 64 -23.82 11.03 4.68
C LEU A 64 -24.82 11.15 5.84
N GLU A 65 -24.36 11.55 7.03
CA GLU A 65 -25.21 11.77 8.21
C GLU A 65 -26.14 13.00 8.08
N GLN A 66 -25.84 13.94 7.18
CA GLN A 66 -26.61 15.16 6.93
C GLN A 66 -27.35 15.17 5.59
N LEU A 67 -27.25 14.09 4.79
CA LEU A 67 -27.95 14.01 3.52
C LEU A 67 -29.46 13.96 3.75
N PRO A 68 -30.25 14.70 2.95
CA PRO A 68 -31.69 14.60 2.96
C PRO A 68 -32.18 13.17 2.63
N VAL A 69 -33.35 12.80 3.17
CA VAL A 69 -33.94 11.45 3.03
C VAL A 69 -34.33 11.13 1.57
N ASP A 70 -34.52 12.17 0.74
CA ASP A 70 -34.81 12.08 -0.69
C ASP A 70 -33.55 11.87 -1.57
N VAL A 71 -32.37 11.67 -0.97
CA VAL A 71 -31.12 11.44 -1.72
C VAL A 71 -30.74 9.95 -1.70
N ASP A 72 -30.68 9.36 -2.89
CA ASP A 72 -30.07 8.06 -3.14
C ASP A 72 -28.56 8.21 -3.31
N VAL A 73 -27.77 7.38 -2.63
CA VAL A 73 -26.31 7.49 -2.64
C VAL A 73 -25.69 6.19 -3.13
N ALA A 74 -24.78 6.30 -4.10
CA ALA A 74 -23.81 5.26 -4.43
C ALA A 74 -22.44 5.67 -3.95
N MET A 75 -21.74 4.82 -3.19
CA MET A 75 -20.43 5.14 -2.64
C MET A 75 -19.36 4.14 -3.07
N ILE A 76 -18.28 4.63 -3.67
CA ILE A 76 -17.18 3.81 -4.19
C ILE A 76 -15.88 4.20 -3.50
N PHE A 77 -15.23 3.26 -2.80
CA PHE A 77 -14.03 3.54 -2.00
C PHE A 77 -12.69 3.20 -2.66
N ASN A 78 -12.68 2.31 -3.68
CA ASN A 78 -11.45 1.84 -4.31
C ASN A 78 -11.63 1.65 -5.82
N PRO A 79 -11.54 2.74 -6.60
CA PRO A 79 -12.00 2.72 -7.98
C PRO A 79 -10.92 2.27 -8.98
N ARG A 80 -10.23 1.15 -8.71
CA ARG A 80 -9.32 0.51 -9.70
C ARG A 80 -10.10 -0.35 -10.69
N LEU A 81 -11.05 0.29 -11.37
CA LEU A 81 -12.08 -0.36 -12.19
C LEU A 81 -11.94 0.06 -13.65
N THR A 82 -12.36 -0.82 -14.55
CA THR A 82 -12.66 -0.47 -15.94
C THR A 82 -13.99 0.29 -16.03
N SER A 83 -14.30 0.89 -17.19
CA SER A 83 -15.58 1.59 -17.40
C SER A 83 -16.80 0.69 -17.15
N VAL A 84 -16.75 -0.58 -17.57
CA VAL A 84 -17.85 -1.55 -17.37
C VAL A 84 -18.02 -1.87 -15.90
N GLU A 85 -16.93 -2.18 -15.20
CA GLU A 85 -16.95 -2.48 -13.77
C GLU A 85 -17.39 -1.27 -12.94
N MET A 86 -17.01 -0.05 -13.34
CA MET A 86 -17.44 1.18 -12.69
C MET A 86 -18.96 1.34 -12.78
N VAL A 87 -19.56 1.27 -13.97
CA VAL A 87 -21.02 1.42 -14.11
C VAL A 87 -21.76 0.25 -13.46
N GLY A 88 -21.22 -0.97 -13.55
CA GLY A 88 -21.76 -2.14 -12.85
C GLY A 88 -21.80 -1.92 -11.33
N LEU A 89 -20.71 -1.45 -10.74
CA LEU A 89 -20.64 -1.16 -9.31
C LEU A 89 -21.60 -0.02 -8.91
N VAL A 90 -21.78 1.01 -9.74
CA VAL A 90 -22.79 2.06 -9.49
C VAL A 90 -24.19 1.45 -9.48
N CYS A 91 -24.51 0.55 -10.43
CA CYS A 91 -25.78 -0.16 -10.43
C CYS A 91 -25.96 -1.01 -9.17
N ASP A 92 -24.92 -1.73 -8.73
CA ASP A 92 -24.96 -2.57 -7.53
C ASP A 92 -25.20 -1.73 -6.27
N GLU A 93 -24.48 -0.62 -6.09
CA GLU A 93 -24.64 0.29 -4.95
C GLU A 93 -26.04 0.93 -4.93
N LEU A 94 -26.61 1.27 -6.09
CA LEU A 94 -27.98 1.79 -6.22
C LEU A 94 -29.06 0.69 -6.22
N GLN A 95 -28.69 -0.58 -6.07
CA GLN A 95 -29.61 -1.73 -6.11
C GLN A 95 -30.41 -1.84 -7.42
N ILE A 96 -29.78 -1.48 -8.54
CA ILE A 96 -30.36 -1.52 -9.89
C ILE A 96 -30.13 -2.90 -10.50
N THR A 97 -31.20 -3.55 -10.93
CA THR A 97 -31.11 -4.87 -11.58
C THR A 97 -30.68 -4.75 -13.05
N TYR A 98 -29.73 -5.59 -13.46
CA TYR A 98 -29.29 -5.75 -14.85
C TYR A 98 -28.97 -7.23 -15.15
N PRO A 99 -28.87 -7.64 -16.44
CA PRO A 99 -28.62 -9.04 -16.79
C PRO A 99 -27.30 -9.58 -16.21
N ALA A 100 -27.36 -10.74 -15.55
CA ALA A 100 -26.21 -11.38 -14.91
C ALA A 100 -25.11 -11.72 -15.93
N GLY A 101 -23.86 -11.45 -15.57
CA GLY A 101 -22.70 -11.69 -16.44
C GLY A 101 -22.57 -10.71 -17.62
N THR A 102 -23.33 -9.61 -17.64
CA THR A 102 -23.20 -8.59 -18.69
C THR A 102 -21.81 -7.96 -18.67
N THR A 103 -21.18 -7.89 -19.85
CA THR A 103 -19.97 -7.11 -20.10
C THR A 103 -20.27 -5.88 -20.97
N SER A 104 -21.55 -5.66 -21.31
CA SER A 104 -21.98 -4.58 -22.18
C SER A 104 -22.21 -3.30 -21.38
N LEU A 105 -21.32 -2.33 -21.56
CA LEU A 105 -21.45 -0.99 -21.00
C LEU A 105 -22.81 -0.35 -21.33
N ARG A 106 -23.28 -0.51 -22.58
CA ARG A 106 -24.57 0.04 -23.01
C ARG A 106 -25.73 -0.49 -22.18
N VAL A 107 -25.76 -1.81 -21.91
CA VAL A 107 -26.84 -2.42 -21.12
C VAL A 107 -26.86 -1.87 -19.70
N LEU A 108 -25.68 -1.65 -19.10
CA LEU A 108 -25.54 -1.06 -17.78
C LEU A 108 -25.98 0.41 -17.76
N VAL A 109 -25.54 1.20 -18.73
CA VAL A 109 -25.94 2.61 -18.88
C VAL A 109 -27.44 2.74 -19.11
N ASP A 110 -28.05 1.87 -19.92
CA ASP A 110 -29.49 1.87 -20.18
C ASP A 110 -30.30 1.49 -18.93
N ALA A 111 -29.77 0.60 -18.08
CA ALA A 111 -30.37 0.25 -16.79
C ALA A 111 -30.27 1.41 -15.79
N LEU A 112 -29.08 2.00 -15.68
CA LEU A 112 -28.83 3.15 -14.81
C LEU A 112 -29.70 4.35 -15.21
N SER A 113 -29.75 4.69 -16.51
CA SER A 113 -30.56 5.80 -17.03
C SER A 113 -32.04 5.67 -16.66
N ARG A 114 -32.63 4.48 -16.84
CA ARG A 114 -34.02 4.22 -16.45
C ARG A 114 -34.23 4.39 -14.94
N ALA A 115 -33.34 3.83 -14.12
CA ALA A 115 -33.44 3.93 -12.67
C ALA A 115 -33.31 5.39 -12.18
N LEU A 116 -32.41 6.18 -12.77
CA LEU A 116 -32.23 7.59 -12.45
C LEU A 116 -33.47 8.42 -12.84
N LEU A 117 -34.08 8.15 -13.98
CA LEU A 117 -35.35 8.78 -14.39
C LEU A 117 -36.49 8.42 -13.42
N ASP A 118 -36.59 7.15 -13.00
CA ASP A 118 -37.60 6.70 -12.03
C ASP A 118 -37.39 7.30 -10.64
N ALA A 119 -36.14 7.45 -10.19
CA ALA A 119 -35.81 8.14 -8.95
C ALA A 119 -36.24 9.61 -9.01
N HIS A 120 -35.88 10.30 -10.10
CA HIS A 120 -36.25 11.69 -10.32
C HIS A 120 -37.77 11.89 -10.43
N ALA A 121 -38.50 10.99 -11.10
CA ALA A 121 -39.96 11.03 -11.18
C ALA A 121 -40.64 10.91 -9.80
N ARG A 122 -39.95 10.30 -8.82
CA ARG A 122 -40.37 10.21 -7.41
C ARG A 122 -39.86 11.39 -6.56
N GLY A 123 -39.28 12.41 -7.17
CA GLY A 123 -38.68 13.56 -6.48
C GLY A 123 -37.39 13.22 -5.72
N ARG A 124 -36.75 12.09 -6.02
CA ARG A 124 -35.49 11.68 -5.41
C ARG A 124 -34.31 12.14 -6.25
N ARG A 125 -33.20 12.43 -5.59
CA ARG A 125 -31.93 12.84 -6.20
C ARG A 125 -30.92 11.72 -6.06
N THR A 126 -30.02 11.56 -7.03
CA THR A 126 -28.98 10.53 -6.96
C THR A 126 -27.58 11.15 -6.93
N VAL A 127 -26.81 10.77 -5.91
CA VAL A 127 -25.43 11.23 -5.69
C VAL A 127 -24.47 10.05 -5.75
N LEU A 128 -23.48 10.13 -6.63
CA LEU A 128 -22.37 9.21 -6.72
C LEU A 128 -21.14 9.80 -6.03
N ILE A 129 -20.70 9.19 -4.94
CA ILE A 129 -19.49 9.56 -4.20
C ILE A 129 -18.38 8.57 -4.55
N ILE A 130 -17.26 9.09 -5.05
CA ILE A 130 -16.08 8.27 -5.36
C ILE A 130 -14.91 8.76 -4.50
N ASP A 131 -14.51 7.95 -3.52
CA ASP A 131 -13.31 8.14 -2.73
C ASP A 131 -12.08 7.55 -3.43
N GLU A 132 -10.91 8.06 -3.05
CA GLU A 132 -9.61 7.74 -3.68
C GLU A 132 -9.64 7.91 -5.22
N ALA A 133 -10.37 8.93 -5.70
CA ALA A 133 -10.63 9.19 -7.12
C ALA A 133 -9.38 9.49 -7.95
N GLN A 134 -8.23 9.81 -7.33
CA GLN A 134 -6.96 9.93 -8.05
C GLN A 134 -6.48 8.59 -8.68
N ASN A 135 -7.06 7.45 -8.27
CA ASN A 135 -6.77 6.15 -8.86
C ASN A 135 -7.61 5.84 -10.11
N LEU A 136 -8.58 6.70 -10.45
CA LEU A 136 -9.38 6.54 -11.67
C LEU A 136 -8.52 6.77 -12.91
N SER A 137 -8.71 5.97 -13.95
CA SER A 137 -8.12 6.29 -15.25
C SER A 137 -8.86 7.44 -15.94
N SER A 138 -8.19 8.17 -16.85
CA SER A 138 -8.83 9.22 -17.65
C SER A 138 -10.03 8.70 -18.44
N ARG A 139 -10.00 7.44 -18.88
CA ARG A 139 -11.10 6.80 -19.61
C ARG A 139 -12.33 6.61 -18.72
N VAL A 140 -12.14 6.26 -17.45
CA VAL A 140 -13.25 6.08 -16.51
C VAL A 140 -13.81 7.44 -16.08
N LEU A 141 -12.96 8.44 -15.84
CA LEU A 141 -13.41 9.81 -15.59
C LEU A 141 -14.25 10.35 -16.74
N GLU A 142 -13.85 10.09 -17.98
CA GLU A 142 -14.62 10.45 -19.17
C GLU A 142 -15.96 9.69 -19.24
N GLU A 143 -15.98 8.40 -18.88
CA GLU A 143 -17.23 7.65 -18.79
C GLU A 143 -18.18 8.27 -17.76
N ILE A 144 -17.68 8.59 -16.56
CA ILE A 144 -18.46 9.27 -15.52
C ILE A 144 -18.96 10.63 -16.03
N ARG A 145 -18.13 11.37 -16.78
CA ARG A 145 -18.54 12.61 -17.46
C ARG A 145 -19.76 12.39 -18.35
N LEU A 146 -19.79 11.29 -19.11
CA LEU A 146 -20.90 10.95 -20.00
C LEU A 146 -22.16 10.59 -19.22
N LEU A 147 -22.05 9.88 -18.09
CA LEU A 147 -23.19 9.57 -17.22
C LEU A 147 -23.87 10.83 -16.69
N THR A 148 -23.12 11.90 -16.39
CA THR A 148 -23.71 13.18 -15.97
C THR A 148 -24.44 13.95 -17.08
N ASN A 149 -24.40 13.47 -18.33
CA ASN A 149 -25.28 13.99 -19.40
C ASN A 149 -26.70 13.43 -19.30
N LEU A 150 -26.96 12.46 -18.41
CA LEU A 150 -28.31 11.99 -18.13
C LEU A 150 -29.05 13.11 -17.38
N GLU A 151 -29.92 13.80 -18.09
CA GLU A 151 -30.66 14.98 -17.61
C GLU A 151 -32.08 15.00 -18.17
N THR A 152 -32.98 15.66 -17.44
CA THR A 152 -34.26 16.12 -18.00
C THR A 152 -34.07 17.48 -18.67
N THR A 153 -35.13 18.04 -19.25
CA THR A 153 -35.08 19.40 -19.80
C THR A 153 -34.76 20.49 -18.77
N LYS A 154 -34.83 20.18 -17.47
CA LYS A 154 -34.67 21.16 -16.39
C LYS A 154 -33.59 20.78 -15.37
N GLU A 155 -33.30 19.49 -15.18
CA GLU A 155 -32.51 19.02 -14.05
C GLU A 155 -31.56 17.87 -14.42
N LYS A 156 -30.39 17.85 -13.77
CA LYS A 156 -29.43 16.74 -13.84
C LYS A 156 -29.94 15.56 -13.03
N LEU A 157 -29.81 14.34 -13.55
CA LEU A 157 -30.28 13.14 -12.87
C LEU A 157 -29.22 12.49 -11.97
N LEU A 158 -27.94 12.74 -12.26
CA LEU A 158 -26.81 12.20 -11.53
C LEU A 158 -25.83 13.30 -11.15
N GLN A 159 -25.50 13.34 -9.87
CA GLN A 159 -24.47 14.22 -9.34
C GLN A 159 -23.28 13.42 -8.84
N VAL A 160 -22.07 13.93 -9.08
CA VAL A 160 -20.83 13.23 -8.75
C VAL A 160 -19.99 14.03 -7.76
N ILE A 161 -19.55 13.38 -6.69
CA ILE A 161 -18.59 13.92 -5.72
C ILE A 161 -17.30 13.09 -5.82
N LEU A 162 -16.22 13.72 -6.29
CA LEU A 162 -14.90 13.12 -6.36
C LEU A 162 -14.09 13.51 -5.13
N ILE A 163 -13.72 12.53 -4.32
CA ILE A 163 -12.88 12.69 -3.14
C ILE A 163 -11.53 12.06 -3.42
N GLY A 164 -10.45 12.79 -3.19
CA GLY A 164 -9.13 12.27 -3.52
C GLY A 164 -7.96 13.04 -2.92
N GLN A 165 -6.77 12.61 -3.31
CA GLN A 165 -5.50 13.28 -2.96
C GLN A 165 -5.23 14.46 -3.92
N PRO A 166 -4.26 15.35 -3.65
CA PRO A 166 -3.96 16.50 -4.53
C PRO A 166 -3.71 16.11 -5.99
N GLU A 167 -3.19 14.91 -6.24
CA GLU A 167 -2.96 14.32 -7.56
C GLU A 167 -4.23 14.26 -8.41
N LEU A 168 -5.42 14.18 -7.79
CA LEU A 168 -6.69 14.28 -8.50
C LEU A 168 -6.85 15.64 -9.19
N ALA A 169 -6.46 16.74 -8.53
CA ALA A 169 -6.54 18.07 -9.14
C ALA A 169 -5.61 18.19 -10.35
N ASP A 170 -4.39 17.66 -10.24
CA ASP A 170 -3.43 17.60 -11.34
C ASP A 170 -3.93 16.73 -12.49
N HIS A 171 -4.59 15.61 -12.17
CA HIS A 171 -5.20 14.73 -13.16
C HIS A 171 -6.32 15.44 -13.91
N LEU A 172 -7.23 16.11 -13.20
CA LEU A 172 -8.32 16.89 -13.79
C LEU A 172 -7.84 18.07 -14.63
N ALA A 173 -6.65 18.61 -14.34
CA ALA A 173 -6.04 19.70 -15.12
C ALA A 173 -5.48 19.26 -16.47
N ARG A 174 -5.39 17.94 -16.75
CA ARG A 174 -4.84 17.45 -18.01
C ARG A 174 -5.71 17.86 -19.21
N PRO A 175 -5.12 18.16 -20.38
CA PRO A 175 -5.87 18.64 -21.55
C PRO A 175 -7.01 17.72 -21.99
N ASN A 176 -6.82 16.40 -21.89
CA ASN A 176 -7.81 15.40 -22.26
C ASN A 176 -9.02 15.31 -21.29
N LEU A 177 -8.96 15.94 -20.12
CA LEU A 177 -10.06 16.01 -19.14
C LEU A 177 -10.64 17.42 -18.99
N ARG A 178 -10.25 18.37 -19.85
CA ARG A 178 -10.72 19.76 -19.80
C ARG A 178 -12.26 19.87 -19.77
N GLN A 179 -12.96 19.00 -20.51
CA GLN A 179 -14.42 18.98 -20.55
C GLN A 179 -15.05 18.59 -19.22
N LEU A 180 -14.48 17.60 -18.51
CA LEU A 180 -14.94 17.26 -17.16
C LEU A 180 -14.59 18.38 -16.18
N ALA A 181 -13.36 18.93 -16.25
CA ALA A 181 -12.92 20.00 -15.37
C ALA A 181 -13.83 21.24 -15.45
N GLN A 182 -14.37 21.57 -16.62
CA GLN A 182 -15.33 22.67 -16.79
C GLN A 182 -16.70 22.40 -16.14
N ARG A 183 -17.04 21.13 -15.87
CA ARG A 183 -18.30 20.73 -15.21
C ARG A 183 -18.19 20.64 -13.69
N VAL A 184 -16.99 20.83 -13.14
CA VAL A 184 -16.79 20.88 -11.70
C VAL A 184 -17.24 22.24 -11.18
N THR A 185 -18.39 22.26 -10.50
CA THR A 185 -19.02 23.46 -9.96
C THR A 185 -18.35 23.93 -8.67
N ALA A 186 -17.85 22.99 -7.86
CA ALA A 186 -17.18 23.30 -6.61
C ALA A 186 -15.89 22.50 -6.45
N ARG A 187 -14.83 23.18 -6.02
CA ARG A 187 -13.54 22.59 -5.63
C ARG A 187 -13.21 23.04 -4.22
N TYR A 188 -12.96 22.10 -3.33
CA TYR A 188 -12.45 22.40 -2.00
C TYR A 188 -11.19 21.58 -1.73
N HIS A 189 -10.18 22.23 -1.13
CA HIS A 189 -8.95 21.57 -0.71
C HIS A 189 -8.88 21.55 0.81
N LEU A 190 -8.99 20.34 1.37
CA LEU A 190 -8.94 20.10 2.80
C LEU A 190 -7.51 20.23 3.31
N ARG A 191 -7.22 21.41 3.87
CA ARG A 191 -5.92 21.71 4.49
C ARG A 191 -5.72 20.97 5.83
N PRO A 192 -4.48 20.70 6.23
CA PRO A 192 -4.17 20.27 7.60
C PRO A 192 -4.63 21.29 8.66
N PHE A 193 -4.72 20.84 9.91
CA PHE A 193 -5.07 21.72 11.03
C PHE A 193 -4.00 22.78 11.27
N THR A 194 -4.45 23.98 11.65
CA THR A 194 -3.60 25.00 12.29
C THR A 194 -3.16 24.55 13.69
N GLU A 195 -2.21 25.28 14.27
CA GLU A 195 -1.79 25.04 15.66
C GLU A 195 -2.97 25.18 16.64
N ALA A 196 -3.85 26.17 16.45
CA ALA A 196 -5.02 26.39 17.31
C ALA A 196 -6.06 25.26 17.17
N GLU A 197 -6.34 24.82 15.94
CA GLU A 197 -7.21 23.67 15.69
C GLU A 197 -6.62 22.38 16.26
N THR A 198 -5.31 22.20 16.21
CA THR A 198 -4.62 21.05 16.80
C THR A 198 -4.81 21.01 18.32
N HIS A 199 -4.73 22.16 19.00
CA HIS A 199 -5.01 22.24 20.44
C HIS A 199 -6.44 21.82 20.77
N ARG A 200 -7.43 22.40 20.07
CA ARG A 200 -8.85 22.06 20.27
C ARG A 200 -9.12 20.57 19.99
N TYR A 201 -8.52 20.03 18.93
CA TYR A 201 -8.67 18.63 18.56
C TYR A 201 -8.08 17.68 19.61
N VAL A 202 -6.85 17.93 20.07
CA VAL A 202 -6.21 17.11 21.10
C VAL A 202 -7.03 17.17 22.40
N GLN A 203 -7.46 18.37 22.80
CA GLN A 203 -8.30 18.54 23.99
C GLN A 203 -9.61 17.76 23.87
N HIS A 204 -10.34 17.93 22.77
CA HIS A 204 -11.61 17.24 22.52
C HIS A 204 -11.48 15.71 22.65
N ARG A 205 -10.43 15.12 22.05
CA ARG A 205 -10.21 13.67 22.14
C ARG A 205 -9.86 13.21 23.56
N MET A 206 -9.12 14.01 24.32
CA MET A 206 -8.83 13.71 25.72
C MET A 206 -10.09 13.78 26.59
N GLU A 207 -10.96 14.77 26.34
CA GLU A 207 -12.22 14.94 27.08
C GLU A 207 -13.17 13.76 26.87
N ILE A 208 -13.31 13.26 25.64
CA ILE A 208 -14.14 12.08 25.35
C ILE A 208 -13.60 10.83 26.04
N ALA A 209 -12.28 10.68 26.12
CA ALA A 209 -11.63 9.61 26.88
C ALA A 209 -11.66 9.82 28.41
N GLY A 210 -12.43 10.81 28.90
CA GLY A 210 -12.69 11.02 30.32
C GLY A 210 -11.73 11.97 31.04
N GLN A 211 -10.82 12.65 30.32
CA GLN A 211 -9.84 13.55 30.93
C GLN A 211 -9.99 15.00 30.51
N ARG A 212 -10.45 15.84 31.45
CA ARG A 212 -10.56 17.30 31.30
C ARG A 212 -9.27 18.05 31.65
N GLN A 213 -8.38 17.43 32.44
CA GLN A 213 -7.11 18.04 32.80
C GLN A 213 -6.08 17.86 31.67
N PRO A 214 -5.24 18.88 31.40
CA PRO A 214 -4.29 18.83 30.29
C PRO A 214 -3.09 17.91 30.59
N ILE A 215 -3.23 16.63 30.20
CA ILE A 215 -2.15 15.63 30.23
C ILE A 215 -1.00 16.03 29.29
N PHE A 216 -1.31 16.60 28.12
CA PHE A 216 -0.31 17.21 27.24
C PHE A 216 -0.01 18.65 27.65
N THR A 217 1.27 19.01 27.71
CA THR A 217 1.64 20.43 27.87
C THR A 217 1.41 21.21 26.58
N ARG A 218 1.21 22.54 26.66
CA ARG A 218 1.06 23.40 25.46
C ARG A 218 2.24 23.24 24.48
N LEU A 219 3.47 23.17 25.00
CA LEU A 219 4.68 22.92 24.19
C LEU A 219 4.68 21.53 23.54
N ALA A 220 4.12 20.51 24.21
CA ALA A 220 3.99 19.17 23.65
C ALA A 220 3.02 19.18 22.46
N VAL A 221 1.84 19.81 22.60
CA VAL A 221 0.85 19.91 21.52
C VAL A 221 1.38 20.74 20.34
N ARG A 222 2.01 21.89 20.61
CA ARG A 222 2.68 22.71 19.58
C ARG A 222 3.75 21.91 18.82
N THR A 223 4.53 21.11 19.55
CA THR A 223 5.56 20.25 18.94
C THR A 223 4.94 19.12 18.12
N ALA A 224 3.86 18.51 18.61
CA ALA A 224 3.11 17.49 17.88
C ALA A 224 2.51 18.07 16.59
N HIS A 225 1.94 19.27 16.64
CA HIS A 225 1.46 20.01 15.48
C HIS A 225 2.57 20.21 14.43
N ARG A 226 3.70 20.81 14.83
CA ARG A 226 4.82 21.07 13.90
C ARG A 226 5.37 19.79 13.27
N LEU A 227 5.48 18.72 14.05
CA LEU A 227 6.02 17.44 13.57
C LEU A 227 5.02 16.72 12.67
N SER A 228 3.74 16.70 13.02
CA SER A 228 2.67 16.15 12.16
C SER A 228 2.32 17.02 10.97
N ARG A 229 2.81 18.27 10.92
CA ARG A 229 2.36 19.33 9.99
C ARG A 229 0.86 19.57 10.05
N GLY A 230 0.25 19.33 11.21
CA GLY A 230 -1.20 19.45 11.41
C GLY A 230 -2.02 18.33 10.77
N ILE A 231 -1.41 17.25 10.24
CA ILE A 231 -2.14 16.12 9.65
C ILE A 231 -2.74 15.27 10.78
N PRO A 232 -4.08 15.17 10.89
CA PRO A 232 -4.77 14.44 11.96
C PRO A 232 -4.27 13.01 12.15
N ARG A 233 -4.20 12.20 11.09
CA ARG A 233 -3.74 10.79 11.23
C ARG A 233 -2.34 10.68 11.85
N LEU A 234 -1.42 11.53 11.43
CA LEU A 234 -0.05 11.55 11.95
C LEU A 234 0.00 12.11 13.38
N LEU A 235 -0.76 13.16 13.65
CA LEU A 235 -0.93 13.72 14.99
C LEU A 235 -1.42 12.65 15.97
N ASN A 236 -2.38 11.84 15.56
CA ASN A 236 -2.95 10.75 16.35
C ASN A 236 -1.90 9.72 16.74
N THR A 237 -1.15 9.24 15.75
CA THR A 237 -0.08 8.26 15.98
C THR A 237 1.02 8.82 16.88
N ILE A 238 1.39 10.10 16.70
CA ILE A 238 2.39 10.75 17.56
C ILE A 238 1.87 10.88 19.00
N CYS A 239 0.64 11.32 19.19
CA CYS A 239 0.03 11.50 20.51
C CYS A 239 -0.17 10.17 21.24
N ASP A 240 -0.67 9.13 20.57
CA ASP A 240 -0.81 7.78 21.13
C ASP A 240 0.55 7.26 21.62
N ARG A 241 1.57 7.37 20.77
CA ARG A 241 2.92 6.93 21.10
C ARG A 241 3.56 7.77 22.20
N ALA A 242 3.25 9.06 22.27
CA ALA A 242 3.73 9.94 23.33
C ALA A 242 3.09 9.61 24.69
N LEU A 243 1.80 9.23 24.74
CA LEU A 243 1.16 8.72 25.97
C LEU A 243 1.84 7.43 26.43
N LEU A 244 2.08 6.50 25.51
CA LEU A 244 2.78 5.26 25.84
C LEU A 244 4.21 5.52 26.37
N GLY A 245 4.95 6.46 25.75
CA GLY A 245 6.30 6.84 26.20
C GLY A 245 6.34 7.55 27.55
N ALA A 246 5.35 8.41 27.83
CA ALA A 246 5.22 9.05 29.14
C ALA A 246 4.90 8.01 30.23
N TYR A 247 3.97 7.08 29.96
CA TYR A 247 3.68 5.95 30.83
C TYR A 247 4.93 5.10 31.12
N ALA A 248 5.67 4.72 30.07
CA ALA A 248 6.88 3.89 30.22
C ALA A 248 8.02 4.58 31.01
N THR A 249 7.96 5.90 31.18
CA THR A 249 8.94 6.69 31.94
C THR A 249 8.38 7.26 33.26
N GLY A 250 7.19 6.83 33.67
CA GLY A 250 6.55 7.26 34.92
C GLY A 250 6.16 8.75 34.94
N GLN A 251 5.97 9.39 33.79
CA GLN A 251 5.60 10.79 33.69
C GLN A 251 4.08 10.98 33.72
N THR A 252 3.59 11.80 34.65
CA THR A 252 2.17 12.16 34.78
C THR A 252 1.66 13.14 33.70
N ARG A 253 2.57 13.80 32.97
CA ARG A 253 2.24 14.70 31.86
C ARG A 253 3.15 14.46 30.67
N VAL A 254 2.57 14.51 29.47
CA VAL A 254 3.31 14.40 28.21
C VAL A 254 3.99 15.75 27.91
N LYS A 255 5.31 15.78 28.03
CA LYS A 255 6.16 16.94 27.72
C LYS A 255 6.69 16.89 26.29
N GLU A 256 7.23 18.02 25.82
CA GLU A 256 7.80 18.18 24.48
C GLU A 256 8.82 17.09 24.11
N GLN A 257 9.73 16.74 25.02
CA GLN A 257 10.78 15.74 24.76
C GLN A 257 10.19 14.36 24.42
N VAL A 258 9.12 13.96 25.11
CA VAL A 258 8.42 12.69 24.87
C VAL A 258 7.77 12.70 23.49
N VAL A 259 7.12 13.80 23.10
CA VAL A 259 6.54 13.96 21.75
C VAL A 259 7.62 13.90 20.67
N ARG A 260 8.77 14.55 20.87
CA ARG A 260 9.89 14.48 19.91
C ARG A 260 10.41 13.06 19.74
N ARG A 261 10.49 12.29 20.82
CA ARG A 261 10.89 10.88 20.77
C ARG A 261 9.85 10.03 20.04
N ALA A 262 8.58 10.17 20.42
CA ALA A 262 7.46 9.49 19.78
C ALA A 262 7.40 9.76 18.27
N ALA A 263 7.53 11.01 17.85
CA ALA A 263 7.54 11.39 16.45
C ALA A 263 8.73 10.77 15.67
N LYS A 264 9.92 10.68 16.26
CA LYS A 264 11.07 10.01 15.63
C LYS A 264 10.82 8.51 15.43
N GLU A 265 10.12 7.86 16.36
CA GLU A 265 9.74 6.45 16.24
C GLU A 265 8.69 6.26 15.13
N VAL A 266 7.67 7.14 15.09
CA VAL A 266 6.58 7.07 14.11
C VAL A 266 7.03 7.40 12.69
N MET A 267 7.89 8.40 12.52
CA MET A 267 8.35 8.85 11.19
C MET A 267 9.52 8.03 10.65
N GLY A 268 10.05 7.08 11.44
CA GLY A 268 11.30 6.39 11.17
C GLY A 268 12.52 7.30 11.33
N ARG A 269 13.67 6.69 11.69
CA ARG A 269 14.95 7.39 11.63
C ARG A 269 15.27 7.63 10.15
N ARG A 270 14.98 8.82 9.62
CA ARG A 270 15.75 9.34 8.48
C ARG A 270 17.22 9.17 8.85
N SER A 271 17.97 8.41 8.06
CA SER A 271 19.34 8.02 8.37
C SER A 271 20.22 9.27 8.52
N LEU A 272 20.31 9.77 9.75
CA LEU A 272 21.20 10.87 10.14
C LEU A 272 22.68 10.53 9.90
N ARG A 273 22.99 9.26 9.58
CA ARG A 273 24.30 8.77 9.15
C ARG A 273 24.87 9.58 7.98
N ARG A 274 24.05 10.12 7.07
CA ARG A 274 24.56 10.94 5.95
C ARG A 274 25.14 12.29 6.39
N ARG A 275 24.59 12.93 7.42
CA ARG A 275 25.10 14.24 7.92
C ARG A 275 26.35 14.11 8.79
N TRP A 276 26.45 13.05 9.59
CA TRP A 276 27.64 12.79 10.42
C TRP A 276 28.84 12.32 9.58
N ILE A 277 28.62 11.52 8.53
CA ILE A 277 29.69 11.14 7.59
C ILE A 277 30.21 12.36 6.82
N LEU A 278 29.32 13.25 6.35
CA LEU A 278 29.74 14.49 5.68
C LEU A 278 30.47 15.45 6.62
N GLY A 279 30.01 15.60 7.87
CA GLY A 279 30.69 16.43 8.88
C GLY A 279 32.07 15.90 9.27
N ALA A 280 32.22 14.58 9.42
CA ALA A 280 33.49 13.92 9.71
C ALA A 280 34.46 14.01 8.52
N ALA A 281 33.97 13.89 7.28
CA ALA A 281 34.78 14.04 6.07
C ALA A 281 35.31 15.48 5.93
N THR A 282 34.49 16.50 6.22
CA THR A 282 34.95 17.90 6.19
C THR A 282 35.99 18.20 7.26
N ALA A 283 35.85 17.63 8.46
CA ALA A 283 36.85 17.80 9.53
C ALA A 283 38.18 17.12 9.17
N ALA A 284 38.14 15.93 8.56
CA ALA A 284 39.34 15.22 8.12
C ALA A 284 40.10 15.97 7.01
N VAL A 285 39.38 16.56 6.05
CA VAL A 285 40.00 17.37 4.98
C VAL A 285 40.68 18.62 5.54
N VAL A 286 40.07 19.31 6.51
CA VAL A 286 40.67 20.50 7.15
C VAL A 286 41.95 20.14 7.92
N VAL A 287 41.98 18.99 8.60
CA VAL A 287 43.18 18.52 9.31
C VAL A 287 44.31 18.16 8.33
N VAL A 288 43.99 17.51 7.21
CA VAL A 288 44.98 17.16 6.18
C VAL A 288 45.54 18.40 5.46
N LEU A 289 44.68 19.36 5.12
CA LEU A 289 45.13 20.63 4.51
C LEU A 289 45.95 21.48 5.48
N GLY A 290 45.54 21.56 6.76
CA GLY A 290 46.30 22.26 7.79
C GLY A 290 47.68 21.63 8.03
N GLY A 291 47.74 20.30 8.09
CA GLY A 291 48.99 19.55 8.27
C GLY A 291 49.94 19.65 7.09
N THR A 292 49.43 19.61 5.86
CA THR A 292 50.25 19.74 4.64
C THR A 292 50.80 21.15 4.45
N LEU A 293 50.04 22.19 4.75
CA LEU A 293 50.53 23.57 4.75
C LEU A 293 51.62 23.80 5.81
N ALA A 294 51.47 23.22 7.01
CA ALA A 294 52.49 23.31 8.05
C ALA A 294 53.78 22.55 7.66
N LEU A 295 53.67 21.40 6.99
CA LEU A 295 54.80 20.62 6.48
C LEU A 295 55.55 21.31 5.32
N LEU A 296 54.83 22.01 4.45
CA LEU A 296 55.44 22.81 3.37
C LEU A 296 56.07 24.11 3.90
N ALA A 297 55.48 24.74 4.92
CA ALA A 297 56.06 25.93 5.55
C ALA A 297 57.31 25.62 6.39
N SER A 298 57.40 24.39 6.94
CA SER A 298 58.56 23.93 7.74
C SER A 298 59.70 23.34 6.91
N ARG A 299 59.44 22.92 5.67
CA ARG A 299 60.47 22.48 4.72
C ARG A 299 60.84 23.63 3.80
N GLY A 300 61.66 24.52 4.36
CA GLY A 300 62.27 25.65 3.68
C GLY A 300 62.78 25.31 2.28
N LEU A 301 62.28 26.07 1.32
CA LEU A 301 62.69 26.04 -0.08
C LEU A 301 64.11 26.60 -0.19
N SER A 302 65.12 25.73 -0.13
CA SER A 302 66.51 26.14 -0.38
C SER A 302 67.36 24.98 -0.89
N SER A 303 67.47 24.88 -2.23
CA SER A 303 68.73 24.87 -2.99
C SER A 303 68.58 24.15 -4.34
N MET A 304 68.57 24.94 -5.40
CA MET A 304 69.00 24.52 -6.74
C MET A 304 70.53 24.65 -6.79
N GLY A 305 71.23 23.69 -7.39
CA GLY A 305 72.66 23.81 -7.66
C GLY A 305 73.28 22.62 -8.41
N ALA A 306 73.42 22.80 -9.73
CA ALA A 306 74.51 22.33 -10.62
C ALA A 306 74.75 20.80 -10.87
N TRP A 307 74.42 20.40 -12.11
CA TRP A 307 75.19 19.70 -13.17
C TRP A 307 76.57 19.02 -12.86
N PRO A 308 77.14 18.12 -13.72
CA PRO A 308 76.70 17.59 -15.03
C PRO A 308 76.93 16.04 -15.14
N PRO A 309 77.48 15.42 -16.21
CA PRO A 309 76.71 14.66 -17.20
C PRO A 309 77.20 13.20 -17.43
N PHE A 310 76.52 12.48 -18.33
CA PHE A 310 76.87 11.23 -19.04
C PHE A 310 77.78 10.18 -18.37
N LEU A 311 77.28 8.94 -18.25
CA LEU A 311 77.99 7.75 -18.73
C LEU A 311 77.01 6.57 -18.91
N THR A 312 77.09 6.00 -20.09
CA THR A 312 76.34 4.88 -20.67
C THR A 312 76.80 3.51 -20.11
N TRP A 313 75.86 2.60 -19.80
CA TRP A 313 75.93 1.14 -20.05
C TRP A 313 74.54 0.51 -19.67
N PRO A 314 74.15 -0.69 -20.11
CA PRO A 314 73.08 -0.92 -21.06
C PRO A 314 71.95 -1.75 -20.41
N LEU A 315 70.82 -1.80 -21.10
CA LEU A 315 69.79 -2.78 -20.79
C LEU A 315 70.26 -4.19 -21.14
N ARG A 316 70.17 -5.11 -20.18
CA ARG A 316 69.92 -6.52 -20.47
C ARG A 316 68.61 -6.92 -19.82
N ALA A 317 67.60 -7.08 -20.68
CA ALA A 317 66.29 -7.58 -20.30
C ALA A 317 66.39 -9.02 -19.78
N GLN A 318 65.81 -9.28 -18.62
CA GLN A 318 65.43 -10.62 -18.17
C GLN A 318 63.92 -10.65 -17.98
N THR A 319 63.29 -11.46 -18.82
CA THR A 319 61.92 -11.95 -18.73
C THR A 319 61.73 -12.80 -17.48
N PRO A 320 60.60 -12.70 -16.75
CA PRO A 320 60.24 -13.69 -15.74
C PRO A 320 59.04 -14.56 -16.15
N THR A 321 59.20 -15.86 -15.95
CA THR A 321 58.13 -16.86 -15.76
C THR A 321 58.58 -17.77 -14.60
N PRO A 322 57.70 -18.52 -13.93
CA PRO A 322 56.59 -18.13 -13.06
C PRO A 322 56.82 -18.58 -11.59
N GLY A 323 56.15 -17.95 -10.61
CA GLY A 323 56.17 -18.41 -9.22
C GLY A 323 55.14 -17.71 -8.32
N SER A 324 54.04 -18.43 -8.03
CA SER A 324 53.07 -18.22 -6.94
C SER A 324 53.72 -17.80 -5.60
N ALA A 325 53.07 -17.16 -4.62
CA ALA A 325 51.79 -16.45 -4.47
C ALA A 325 51.77 -16.02 -2.99
N VAL A 326 51.41 -14.77 -2.66
CA VAL A 326 50.48 -14.44 -1.55
C VAL A 326 49.80 -13.12 -1.94
N ALA A 327 48.53 -13.23 -2.26
CA ALA A 327 47.69 -12.16 -2.76
C ALA A 327 47.22 -11.25 -1.61
N ALA A 328 47.51 -9.95 -1.70
CA ALA A 328 46.79 -8.92 -0.98
C ALA A 328 45.59 -8.50 -1.85
N THR A 329 44.39 -8.81 -1.37
CA THR A 329 43.13 -8.59 -2.07
C THR A 329 42.87 -7.10 -2.25
N ALA A 330 43.03 -6.60 -3.47
CA ALA A 330 42.56 -5.29 -3.87
C ALA A 330 41.02 -5.29 -3.84
N VAL A 331 40.43 -4.36 -3.09
CA VAL A 331 38.99 -4.10 -3.16
C VAL A 331 38.72 -3.38 -4.48
N GLU A 332 38.29 -4.15 -5.47
CA GLU A 332 37.80 -3.69 -6.76
C GLU A 332 36.54 -2.81 -6.55
N PRO A 333 36.38 -1.68 -7.28
CA PRO A 333 35.14 -0.92 -7.24
C PRO A 333 33.96 -1.82 -7.61
N PRO A 334 32.78 -1.70 -6.96
CA PRO A 334 31.65 -2.55 -7.27
C PRO A 334 31.27 -2.38 -8.75
N LYS A 335 31.33 -3.48 -9.50
CA LYS A 335 30.79 -3.56 -10.87
C LYS A 335 29.35 -3.04 -10.86
N PRO A 336 28.93 -2.25 -11.86
CA PRO A 336 27.54 -1.85 -11.99
C PRO A 336 26.68 -3.12 -12.10
N GLU A 337 25.91 -3.43 -11.05
CA GLU A 337 24.93 -4.52 -11.08
C GLU A 337 23.93 -4.20 -12.21
N PRO A 338 23.56 -5.20 -13.05
CA PRO A 338 22.67 -4.97 -14.18
C PRO A 338 21.30 -4.53 -13.67
N THR A 339 20.90 -3.31 -14.02
CA THR A 339 19.59 -2.78 -13.66
C THR A 339 18.47 -3.60 -14.29
N LEU A 340 17.39 -3.88 -13.55
CA LEU A 340 16.19 -4.58 -14.02
C LEU A 340 15.66 -4.02 -15.36
N ALA A 341 15.77 -2.70 -15.56
CA ALA A 341 15.41 -2.04 -16.81
C ALA A 341 16.19 -2.53 -18.04
N LEU A 342 17.50 -2.80 -17.90
CA LEU A 342 18.34 -3.30 -19.00
C LEU A 342 17.97 -4.75 -19.36
N ILE A 343 17.51 -5.51 -18.37
CA ILE A 343 17.11 -6.90 -18.56
C ILE A 343 15.73 -6.96 -19.21
N LEU A 344 14.75 -6.20 -18.72
CA LEU A 344 13.42 -6.16 -19.31
C LEU A 344 13.41 -5.60 -20.74
N GLY A 345 14.39 -4.75 -21.09
CA GLY A 345 14.60 -4.24 -22.44
C GLY A 345 15.35 -5.17 -23.39
N ASP A 346 15.80 -6.35 -22.95
CA ASP A 346 16.48 -7.31 -23.80
C ASP A 346 15.46 -8.10 -24.64
N PRO A 347 15.45 -7.97 -25.99
CA PRO A 347 14.48 -8.63 -26.85
C PRO A 347 14.61 -10.15 -26.88
N SER A 348 15.70 -10.72 -26.34
CA SER A 348 15.86 -12.17 -26.21
C SER A 348 15.11 -12.77 -25.02
N ILE A 349 14.55 -11.93 -24.13
CA ILE A 349 13.87 -12.36 -22.91
C ILE A 349 12.35 -12.33 -23.10
N THR A 350 11.71 -13.47 -22.88
CA THR A 350 10.25 -13.60 -22.87
C THR A 350 9.70 -13.35 -21.46
N ALA A 351 9.36 -12.09 -21.18
CA ALA A 351 8.71 -11.66 -19.95
C ALA A 351 7.20 -11.44 -20.13
N ASP A 352 6.54 -12.31 -20.89
CA ASP A 352 5.09 -12.28 -21.10
C ASP A 352 4.34 -13.08 -20.02
N ARG A 353 3.02 -12.92 -19.99
CA ARG A 353 2.18 -13.56 -18.97
C ARG A 353 2.23 -15.08 -19.05
N ALA A 354 2.21 -15.67 -20.25
CA ALA A 354 2.18 -17.12 -20.40
C ALA A 354 3.51 -17.75 -19.94
N SER A 355 4.65 -17.14 -20.28
CA SER A 355 5.97 -17.60 -19.84
C SER A 355 6.14 -17.52 -18.31
N ALA A 356 5.61 -16.47 -17.68
CA ALA A 356 5.63 -16.30 -16.23
C ALA A 356 4.80 -17.38 -15.52
N PHE A 357 3.59 -17.67 -16.01
CA PHE A 357 2.75 -18.74 -15.45
C PHE A 357 3.35 -20.14 -15.68
N ALA A 358 3.92 -20.41 -16.86
CA ALA A 358 4.66 -21.65 -17.11
C ALA A 358 5.79 -21.84 -16.10
N THR A 359 6.53 -20.76 -15.81
CA THR A 359 7.61 -20.76 -14.80
C THR A 359 7.08 -20.97 -13.39
N LEU A 360 5.94 -20.36 -13.04
CA LEU A 360 5.28 -20.57 -11.76
C LEU A 360 4.83 -22.03 -11.61
N TYR A 361 4.23 -22.65 -12.63
CA TYR A 361 3.79 -24.04 -12.59
C TYR A 361 4.95 -25.05 -12.50
N ARG A 362 6.10 -24.76 -13.13
CA ARG A 362 7.32 -25.57 -12.92
C ARG A 362 7.78 -25.57 -11.47
N LEU A 363 7.64 -24.47 -10.73
CA LEU A 363 7.93 -24.44 -9.28
C LEU A 363 6.98 -25.35 -8.47
N TRP A 364 5.78 -25.59 -9.00
CA TRP A 364 4.79 -26.51 -8.45
C TRP A 364 4.90 -27.93 -9.02
N GLN A 365 5.97 -28.24 -9.76
CA GLN A 365 6.21 -29.54 -10.41
C GLN A 365 5.07 -29.96 -11.34
N LEU A 366 4.45 -28.98 -12.02
CA LEU A 366 3.43 -29.21 -13.04
C LEU A 366 4.02 -28.91 -14.42
N ASP A 367 3.88 -29.87 -15.33
CA ASP A 367 4.26 -29.71 -16.73
C ASP A 367 3.22 -28.82 -17.44
N ALA A 368 3.56 -27.55 -17.61
CA ALA A 368 2.76 -26.63 -18.40
C ALA A 368 3.01 -26.89 -19.91
N PRO A 369 1.96 -26.96 -20.75
CA PRO A 369 2.15 -27.14 -22.18
C PRO A 369 2.95 -25.98 -22.78
N THR A 370 3.96 -26.32 -23.58
CA THR A 370 4.80 -25.36 -24.30
C THR A 370 4.07 -24.89 -25.57
N GLY A 371 3.49 -23.70 -25.55
CA GLY A 371 2.80 -23.12 -26.71
C GLY A 371 2.03 -21.83 -26.39
N PRO A 372 1.39 -21.19 -27.38
CA PRO A 372 0.68 -19.91 -27.23
C PRO A 372 -0.66 -20.02 -26.47
N ALA A 373 -0.86 -21.08 -25.69
CA ALA A 373 -2.06 -21.24 -24.87
C ALA A 373 -2.01 -20.25 -23.68
N ASP A 374 -3.16 -19.66 -23.32
CA ASP A 374 -3.28 -18.81 -22.14
C ASP A 374 -3.11 -19.66 -20.87
N LEU A 375 -1.87 -19.75 -20.38
CA LEU A 375 -1.47 -20.49 -19.18
C LEU A 375 -1.87 -19.76 -17.88
N GLY A 376 -2.87 -18.88 -17.91
CA GLY A 376 -3.37 -18.21 -16.73
C GLY A 376 -4.03 -19.15 -15.70
N CYS A 377 -4.74 -18.54 -14.75
CA CYS A 377 -5.36 -19.23 -13.61
C CYS A 377 -6.32 -20.38 -13.96
N GLU A 378 -6.89 -20.39 -15.16
CA GLU A 378 -7.77 -21.47 -15.61
C GLU A 378 -7.02 -22.80 -15.74
N PHE A 379 -5.79 -22.79 -16.25
CA PHE A 379 -4.96 -24.00 -16.35
C PHE A 379 -4.67 -24.56 -14.97
N GLY A 380 -4.22 -23.70 -14.05
CA GLY A 380 -3.99 -24.07 -12.65
C GLY A 380 -5.22 -24.73 -12.03
N ARG A 381 -6.41 -24.18 -12.27
CA ARG A 381 -7.68 -24.75 -11.78
C ARG A 381 -7.94 -26.16 -12.30
N LYS A 382 -7.69 -26.43 -13.58
CA LYS A 382 -7.80 -27.78 -14.17
C LYS A 382 -6.78 -28.75 -13.57
N ALA A 383 -5.61 -28.26 -13.19
CA ALA A 383 -4.54 -29.01 -12.53
C ALA A 383 -4.70 -29.11 -10.99
N GLY A 384 -5.81 -28.65 -10.41
CA GLY A 384 -6.08 -28.72 -8.97
C GLY A 384 -5.38 -27.65 -8.12
N LEU A 385 -4.90 -26.57 -8.74
CA LEU A 385 -4.42 -25.36 -8.08
C LEU A 385 -5.49 -24.27 -8.08
N ARG A 386 -5.44 -23.36 -7.11
CA ARG A 386 -6.23 -22.13 -7.10
C ARG A 386 -5.32 -20.92 -7.25
N CYS A 387 -5.83 -19.89 -7.90
CA CYS A 387 -5.13 -18.61 -7.97
C CYS A 387 -5.60 -17.67 -6.87
N LEU A 388 -4.67 -16.91 -6.31
CA LEU A 388 -4.95 -15.73 -5.50
C LEU A 388 -4.37 -14.52 -6.22
N SER A 389 -5.24 -13.65 -6.74
CA SER A 389 -4.84 -12.37 -7.36
C SER A 389 -5.09 -11.22 -6.40
N ARG A 390 -4.06 -10.42 -6.12
CA ARG A 390 -4.12 -9.32 -5.16
C ARG A 390 -3.20 -8.17 -5.55
N THR A 391 -3.35 -7.05 -4.85
CA THR A 391 -2.37 -5.97 -4.82
C THR A 391 -1.84 -5.82 -3.40
N GLY A 392 -0.52 -5.70 -3.24
CA GLY A 392 0.09 -5.57 -1.92
C GLY A 392 1.56 -5.19 -1.99
N THR A 393 2.22 -5.13 -0.83
CA THR A 393 3.66 -4.83 -0.72
C THR A 393 4.49 -6.09 -0.54
N TRP A 394 5.82 -5.98 -0.50
CA TRP A 394 6.69 -7.10 -0.10
C TRP A 394 6.33 -7.69 1.27
N THR A 395 5.78 -6.88 2.19
CA THR A 395 5.30 -7.38 3.48
C THR A 395 4.14 -8.36 3.31
N VAL A 396 3.25 -8.13 2.33
CA VAL A 396 2.17 -9.05 2.00
C VAL A 396 2.72 -10.32 1.36
N LEU A 397 3.65 -10.19 0.39
CA LEU A 397 4.31 -11.34 -0.25
C LEU A 397 5.06 -12.22 0.75
N ARG A 398 5.88 -11.62 1.63
CA ARG A 398 6.62 -12.34 2.69
C ARG A 398 5.67 -13.05 3.65
N ARG A 399 4.56 -12.40 3.98
CA ARG A 399 3.54 -13.00 4.84
C ARG A 399 2.91 -14.19 4.11
N LEU A 400 2.44 -14.09 2.88
CA LEU A 400 1.84 -15.23 2.17
C LEU A 400 2.86 -16.37 1.90
N ASN A 401 4.14 -16.02 1.76
CA ASN A 401 5.29 -16.92 1.62
C ASN A 401 5.16 -17.94 0.48
N LEU A 402 4.53 -17.55 -0.63
CA LEU A 402 4.42 -18.37 -1.85
C LEU A 402 5.05 -17.65 -3.04
N PRO A 403 5.65 -18.39 -4.00
CA PRO A 403 6.05 -17.81 -5.27
C PRO A 403 4.88 -17.10 -5.96
N ALA A 404 5.18 -15.95 -6.56
CA ALA A 404 4.16 -15.11 -7.18
C ALA A 404 4.64 -14.58 -8.52
N VAL A 405 3.71 -14.43 -9.46
CA VAL A 405 3.89 -13.64 -10.68
C VAL A 405 3.66 -12.18 -10.31
N LEU A 406 4.65 -11.33 -10.57
CA LEU A 406 4.58 -9.89 -10.44
C LEU A 406 4.34 -9.27 -11.82
N GLU A 407 3.46 -8.28 -11.88
CA GLU A 407 3.26 -7.45 -13.06
C GLU A 407 4.12 -6.19 -12.92
N LEU A 408 5.16 -6.08 -13.74
CA LEU A 408 6.06 -4.93 -13.79
C LEU A 408 5.66 -4.01 -14.93
N THR A 409 5.66 -2.71 -14.70
CA THR A 409 5.44 -1.68 -15.71
C THR A 409 6.70 -0.86 -15.88
N THR A 410 7.28 -0.87 -17.09
CA THR A 410 8.44 -0.04 -17.44
C THR A 410 8.03 1.42 -17.72
N PRO A 411 8.94 2.39 -17.69
CA PRO A 411 8.62 3.82 -17.86
C PRO A 411 7.98 4.17 -19.22
N ASP A 412 8.20 3.35 -20.23
CA ASP A 412 7.56 3.42 -21.55
C ASP A 412 6.13 2.83 -21.58
N GLY A 413 5.66 2.28 -20.45
CA GLY A 413 4.33 1.70 -20.28
C GLY A 413 4.22 0.23 -20.69
N ALA A 414 5.31 -0.43 -21.09
CA ALA A 414 5.28 -1.85 -21.40
C ALA A 414 5.11 -2.69 -20.12
N LYS A 415 4.31 -3.76 -20.24
CA LYS A 415 4.02 -4.68 -19.14
C LYS A 415 4.86 -5.95 -19.28
N HIS A 416 5.55 -6.30 -18.21
CA HIS A 416 6.36 -7.49 -18.11
C HIS A 416 5.92 -8.33 -16.91
N TYR A 417 5.85 -9.64 -17.08
CA TYR A 417 5.47 -10.58 -16.03
C TYR A 417 6.68 -11.41 -15.63
N VAL A 418 6.98 -11.42 -14.33
CA VAL A 418 8.14 -12.12 -13.77
C VAL A 418 7.73 -12.93 -12.55
N VAL A 419 8.41 -14.03 -12.27
CA VAL A 419 8.11 -14.83 -11.07
C VAL A 419 9.08 -14.47 -9.97
N VAL A 420 8.61 -13.99 -8.83
CA VAL A 420 9.42 -13.99 -7.61
C VAL A 420 9.41 -15.38 -7.01
N SER A 421 10.58 -16.01 -6.93
CA SER A 421 10.74 -17.36 -6.39
C SER A 421 11.32 -17.39 -4.99
N GLU A 422 12.07 -16.36 -4.59
CA GLU A 422 12.68 -16.28 -3.25
C GLU A 422 12.70 -14.83 -2.75
N LEU A 423 12.63 -14.69 -1.42
CA LEU A 423 12.81 -13.43 -0.70
C LEU A 423 13.75 -13.65 0.47
N ASP A 424 14.92 -13.02 0.42
CA ASP A 424 15.92 -13.05 1.49
C ASP A 424 16.28 -11.61 1.91
N GLY A 425 15.95 -11.25 3.14
CA GLY A 425 16.13 -9.90 3.64
C GLY A 425 15.49 -8.86 2.72
N ASP A 426 16.29 -7.94 2.20
CA ASP A 426 15.91 -6.89 1.27
C ASP A 426 16.14 -7.25 -0.22
N ARG A 427 16.49 -8.50 -0.53
CA ARG A 427 16.69 -9.00 -1.90
C ARG A 427 15.60 -9.98 -2.31
N ALA A 428 15.24 -9.94 -3.58
CA ALA A 428 14.29 -10.86 -4.19
C ALA A 428 14.91 -11.56 -5.39
N THR A 429 14.69 -12.87 -5.50
CA THR A 429 15.08 -13.65 -6.67
C THR A 429 13.92 -13.68 -7.66
N LEU A 430 14.10 -13.05 -8.81
CA LEU A 430 13.19 -13.09 -9.96
C LEU A 430 13.61 -14.18 -10.95
N ARG A 431 12.63 -14.84 -11.53
CA ARG A 431 12.76 -15.73 -12.69
C ARG A 431 12.07 -15.10 -13.88
N VAL A 432 12.82 -14.88 -14.95
CA VAL A 432 12.36 -14.29 -16.21
C VAL A 432 12.82 -15.20 -17.35
N GLY A 433 11.88 -15.91 -17.97
CA GLY A 433 12.21 -17.05 -18.83
C GLY A 433 13.09 -18.06 -18.09
N GLU A 434 14.26 -18.38 -18.64
CA GLU A 434 15.25 -19.28 -18.03
C GLU A 434 16.28 -18.57 -17.13
N ARG A 435 16.23 -17.23 -17.04
CA ARG A 435 17.18 -16.46 -16.23
C ARG A 435 16.70 -16.31 -14.80
N ARG A 436 17.62 -16.48 -13.85
CA ARG A 436 17.43 -16.23 -12.42
C ARG A 436 18.26 -15.02 -12.00
N LEU A 437 17.61 -14.05 -11.36
CA LEU A 437 18.21 -12.74 -11.05
C LEU A 437 17.88 -12.36 -9.60
N THR A 438 18.89 -12.03 -8.81
CA THR A 438 18.68 -11.62 -7.41
C THR A 438 18.99 -10.14 -7.25
N LEU A 439 17.94 -9.34 -7.11
CA LEU A 439 18.01 -7.88 -7.07
C LEU A 439 17.51 -7.34 -5.73
N PRO A 440 17.95 -6.15 -5.30
CA PRO A 440 17.33 -5.45 -4.19
C PRO A 440 15.83 -5.22 -4.46
N THR A 441 14.98 -5.49 -3.47
CA THR A 441 13.53 -5.26 -3.52
C THR A 441 13.19 -3.83 -3.93
N ALA A 442 13.95 -2.84 -3.44
CA ALA A 442 13.80 -1.42 -3.80
C ALA A 442 14.03 -1.13 -5.30
N GLU A 443 14.80 -1.96 -6.00
CA GLU A 443 15.00 -1.81 -7.44
C GLU A 443 13.77 -2.30 -8.22
N ILE A 444 13.18 -3.41 -7.76
CA ILE A 444 11.99 -4.01 -8.35
C ILE A 444 10.76 -3.12 -8.09
N GLU A 445 10.64 -2.53 -6.90
CA GLU A 445 9.57 -1.56 -6.54
C GLU A 445 9.50 -0.35 -7.48
N ARG A 446 10.57 -0.03 -8.21
CA ARG A 446 10.55 1.06 -9.19
C ARG A 446 9.65 0.76 -10.39
N PHE A 447 9.39 -0.53 -10.64
CA PHE A 447 8.60 -1.02 -11.77
C PHE A 447 7.36 -1.80 -11.29
N TRP A 448 7.28 -2.14 -10.01
CA TRP A 448 6.19 -2.92 -9.43
C TRP A 448 5.33 -2.06 -8.51
N ASP A 449 4.06 -1.84 -8.86
CA ASP A 449 3.09 -1.05 -8.11
C ASP A 449 2.17 -1.90 -7.20
N GLY A 450 2.52 -3.18 -7.03
CA GLY A 450 1.90 -4.10 -6.08
C GLY A 450 1.03 -5.24 -6.61
N PRO A 451 0.53 -5.29 -7.87
CA PRO A 451 -0.23 -6.44 -8.37
C PRO A 451 0.62 -7.72 -8.39
N PHE A 452 0.06 -8.80 -7.86
CA PHE A 452 0.68 -10.12 -7.93
C PHE A 452 -0.37 -11.23 -8.03
N VAL A 453 0.02 -12.34 -8.62
CA VAL A 453 -0.78 -13.57 -8.67
C VAL A 453 0.02 -14.72 -8.08
N MET A 454 -0.57 -15.42 -7.13
CA MET A 454 -0.03 -16.66 -6.57
C MET A 454 -0.88 -17.84 -7.00
N VAL A 455 -0.27 -19.02 -7.01
CA VAL A 455 -1.02 -20.27 -7.08
C VAL A 455 -0.75 -21.08 -5.82
N TRP A 456 -1.75 -21.82 -5.38
CA TRP A 456 -1.66 -22.67 -4.21
C TRP A 456 -2.51 -23.93 -4.41
N LYS A 457 -2.07 -25.04 -3.80
CA LYS A 457 -2.78 -26.32 -3.87
C LYS A 457 -3.75 -26.43 -2.71
N ALA A 458 -5.03 -26.57 -3.03
CA ALA A 458 -6.07 -26.84 -2.06
C ALA A 458 -6.80 -28.11 -2.52
N PRO A 459 -6.90 -29.18 -1.71
CA PRO A 459 -7.77 -30.32 -2.04
C PRO A 459 -9.27 -29.97 -1.91
N LEU A 460 -9.61 -28.68 -1.83
CA LEU A 460 -10.94 -28.15 -1.61
C LEU A 460 -11.72 -28.12 -2.92
N THR A 461 -12.86 -28.79 -2.91
CA THR A 461 -13.68 -29.01 -4.10
C THR A 461 -14.94 -28.15 -4.14
N GLY A 462 -15.35 -27.61 -3.00
CA GLY A 462 -16.49 -26.72 -2.85
C GLY A 462 -16.16 -25.24 -3.10
N PRO A 463 -17.18 -24.38 -3.06
CA PRO A 463 -17.03 -22.94 -3.09
C PRO A 463 -16.39 -22.42 -1.80
N LEU A 464 -15.68 -21.30 -1.90
CA LEU A 464 -15.13 -20.54 -0.77
C LEU A 464 -15.97 -19.27 -0.57
N PRO A 465 -16.02 -18.71 0.66
CA PRO A 465 -15.32 -19.13 1.88
C PRO A 465 -16.02 -20.29 2.62
N LEU A 466 -15.28 -20.99 3.50
CA LEU A 466 -15.88 -21.90 4.48
C LEU A 466 -16.32 -21.10 5.71
N GLN A 467 -17.57 -21.22 6.11
CA GLN A 467 -18.20 -20.43 7.17
C GLN A 467 -19.18 -21.28 8.00
N PRO A 468 -19.60 -20.80 9.20
CA PRO A 468 -20.51 -21.53 10.08
C PRO A 468 -21.76 -22.04 9.37
N GLY A 469 -22.15 -23.28 9.68
CA GLY A 469 -23.31 -23.96 9.09
C GLY A 469 -23.02 -24.77 7.82
N ILE A 470 -21.85 -24.60 7.19
CA ILE A 470 -21.47 -25.44 6.05
C ILE A 470 -21.16 -26.86 6.50
N ARG A 471 -21.68 -27.86 5.76
CA ARG A 471 -21.35 -29.27 5.96
C ARG A 471 -20.68 -29.86 4.70
N SER A 472 -19.38 -30.12 4.74
CA SER A 472 -18.64 -30.64 3.57
C SER A 472 -17.33 -31.36 3.96
N ARG A 473 -16.76 -32.13 3.02
CA ARG A 473 -15.42 -32.73 3.17
C ARG A 473 -14.29 -31.70 3.31
N ASP A 474 -14.50 -30.50 2.77
CA ASP A 474 -13.55 -29.39 2.84
C ASP A 474 -13.41 -28.85 4.28
N VAL A 475 -14.47 -28.98 5.09
CA VAL A 475 -14.44 -28.64 6.52
C VAL A 475 -13.61 -29.67 7.32
N VAL A 476 -13.68 -30.94 6.94
CA VAL A 476 -12.86 -32.01 7.55
C VAL A 476 -11.37 -31.69 7.33
N TRP A 477 -11.00 -31.35 6.10
CA TRP A 477 -9.64 -30.94 5.77
C TRP A 477 -9.18 -29.71 6.57
N LEU A 478 -10.05 -28.70 6.74
CA LEU A 478 -9.73 -27.50 7.53
C LEU A 478 -9.44 -27.86 9.00
N ARG A 479 -10.23 -28.75 9.59
CA ARG A 479 -10.02 -29.25 10.95
C ARG A 479 -8.71 -30.01 11.10
N GLU A 480 -8.41 -30.92 10.17
CA GLU A 480 -7.15 -31.68 10.15
C GLU A 480 -5.93 -30.75 10.10
N LYS A 481 -5.99 -29.70 9.27
CA LYS A 481 -4.89 -28.73 9.13
C LYS A 481 -4.69 -27.89 10.39
N LEU A 482 -5.76 -27.39 10.99
CA LEU A 482 -5.68 -26.68 12.26
C LEU A 482 -5.16 -27.60 13.38
N ALA A 483 -5.61 -28.85 13.43
CA ALA A 483 -5.15 -29.83 14.42
C ALA A 483 -3.63 -30.10 14.30
N ALA A 484 -3.11 -30.18 13.06
CA ALA A 484 -1.69 -30.35 12.79
C ALA A 484 -0.85 -29.15 13.28
N ILE A 485 -1.37 -27.92 13.16
CA ILE A 485 -0.70 -26.70 13.65
C ILE A 485 -0.77 -26.62 15.18
N ASP A 486 -1.90 -26.99 15.77
CA ASP A 486 -2.12 -26.99 17.22
C ASP A 486 -1.35 -28.12 17.94
N GLY A 487 -0.71 -29.03 17.20
CA GLY A 487 -0.02 -30.21 17.76
C GLY A 487 -0.99 -31.23 18.39
N THR A 488 -2.28 -31.15 18.06
CA THR A 488 -3.33 -32.00 18.62
C THR A 488 -3.67 -33.14 17.66
N SER A 489 -3.70 -34.38 18.15
CA SER A 489 -4.30 -35.51 17.43
C SER A 489 -5.80 -35.54 17.73
N SER A 490 -6.56 -34.62 17.14
CA SER A 490 -8.02 -34.71 17.20
C SER A 490 -8.55 -34.91 15.79
N ALA A 491 -8.90 -36.16 15.49
CA ALA A 491 -9.86 -36.51 14.47
C ALA A 491 -11.22 -35.96 14.93
N ALA A 492 -11.46 -34.67 14.73
CA ALA A 492 -12.75 -34.07 14.99
C ALA A 492 -13.72 -34.59 13.93
N ASP A 493 -14.41 -35.66 14.28
CA ASP A 493 -15.49 -36.26 13.51
C ASP A 493 -16.58 -35.19 13.29
N GLY A 494 -16.60 -34.59 12.11
CA GLY A 494 -17.48 -33.47 11.86
C GLY A 494 -17.23 -32.77 10.54
N ALA A 495 -18.02 -33.10 9.54
CA ALA A 495 -18.09 -32.34 8.29
C ALA A 495 -18.72 -30.94 8.48
N LEU A 496 -19.26 -30.62 9.67
CA LEU A 496 -19.95 -29.36 9.98
C LEU A 496 -18.98 -28.29 10.47
N TYR A 497 -19.12 -27.08 9.95
CA TYR A 497 -18.46 -25.89 10.45
C TYR A 497 -19.26 -25.32 11.63
N ASP A 498 -18.88 -25.72 12.84
CA ASP A 498 -19.54 -25.32 14.09
C ASP A 498 -18.86 -24.11 14.75
N ASP A 499 -19.41 -23.66 15.88
CA ASP A 499 -18.89 -22.53 16.65
C ASP A 499 -17.51 -22.81 17.25
N GLU A 500 -17.16 -24.07 17.50
CA GLU A 500 -15.83 -24.45 17.96
C GLU A 500 -14.80 -24.23 16.86
N LEU A 501 -15.07 -24.73 15.64
CA LEU A 501 -14.21 -24.51 14.49
C LEU A 501 -14.09 -23.02 14.15
N LYS A 502 -15.18 -22.27 14.22
CA LYS A 502 -15.15 -20.80 14.04
C LYS A 502 -14.15 -20.13 14.98
N LYS A 503 -14.19 -20.49 16.27
CA LYS A 503 -13.26 -19.96 17.27
C LYS A 503 -11.82 -20.35 16.97
N ARG A 504 -11.57 -21.61 16.59
CA ARG A 504 -10.23 -22.08 16.21
C ARG A 504 -9.68 -21.34 14.99
N VAL A 505 -10.52 -21.13 13.98
CA VAL A 505 -10.16 -20.34 12.78
C VAL A 505 -9.85 -18.90 13.16
N ALA A 506 -10.66 -18.26 14.01
CA ALA A 506 -10.39 -16.91 14.49
C ALA A 506 -9.07 -16.80 15.29
N THR A 507 -8.76 -17.80 16.12
CA THR A 507 -7.48 -17.87 16.85
C THR A 507 -6.30 -18.00 15.90
N PHE A 508 -6.39 -18.87 14.90
CA PHE A 508 -5.37 -19.01 13.86
C PHE A 508 -5.19 -17.72 13.04
N GLN A 509 -6.30 -17.10 12.63
CA GLN A 509 -6.26 -15.82 11.95
C GLN A 509 -5.56 -14.75 12.80
N GLN A 510 -5.85 -14.71 14.10
CA GLN A 510 -5.21 -13.79 15.02
C GLN A 510 -3.69 -14.03 15.16
N SER A 511 -3.25 -15.29 15.26
CA SER A 511 -1.81 -15.62 15.33
C SER A 511 -1.09 -15.27 14.03
N GLU A 512 -1.76 -15.41 12.89
CA GLU A 512 -1.23 -15.09 11.56
C GLU A 512 -1.43 -13.62 11.14
N SER A 513 -1.92 -12.76 12.04
CA SER A 513 -2.21 -11.34 11.77
C SER A 513 -3.16 -11.13 10.57
N LEU A 514 -4.15 -12.00 10.43
CA LEU A 514 -5.31 -11.89 9.56
C LEU A 514 -6.51 -11.31 10.33
N THR A 515 -7.58 -10.93 9.62
CA THR A 515 -8.85 -10.54 10.24
C THR A 515 -9.43 -11.75 10.99
N PRO A 516 -9.63 -11.70 12.32
CA PRO A 516 -10.10 -12.83 13.11
C PRO A 516 -11.64 -12.93 13.07
N ASP A 517 -12.21 -13.09 11.88
CA ASP A 517 -13.66 -13.20 11.66
C ASP A 517 -14.20 -14.63 11.84
N GLY A 518 -13.31 -15.62 11.95
CA GLY A 518 -13.68 -17.02 12.02
C GLY A 518 -14.30 -17.55 10.72
N ILE A 519 -14.00 -16.91 9.59
CA ILE A 519 -14.42 -17.33 8.25
C ILE A 519 -13.17 -17.75 7.48
N ALA A 520 -13.12 -19.02 7.07
CA ALA A 520 -11.98 -19.53 6.31
C ALA A 520 -12.12 -19.18 4.82
N GLY A 521 -11.79 -17.93 4.49
CA GLY A 521 -11.62 -17.44 3.12
C GLY A 521 -10.28 -17.81 2.51
N GLU A 522 -10.06 -17.42 1.25
CA GLU A 522 -8.86 -17.80 0.47
C GLU A 522 -7.55 -17.44 1.18
N GLU A 523 -7.45 -16.24 1.76
CA GLU A 523 -6.24 -15.80 2.47
C GLU A 523 -5.96 -16.65 3.71
N THR A 524 -7.01 -16.98 4.47
CA THR A 524 -6.89 -17.85 5.65
C THR A 524 -6.40 -19.24 5.23
N LEU A 525 -6.94 -19.79 4.16
CA LEU A 525 -6.60 -21.14 3.66
C LEU A 525 -5.19 -21.20 3.03
N VAL A 526 -4.76 -20.13 2.36
CA VAL A 526 -3.39 -19.98 1.86
C VAL A 526 -2.40 -19.99 3.03
N ARG A 527 -2.64 -19.17 4.06
CA ARG A 527 -1.77 -19.10 5.24
C ARG A 527 -1.77 -20.41 6.01
N LEU A 528 -2.92 -21.06 6.14
CA LEU A 528 -3.04 -22.37 6.78
C LEU A 528 -2.19 -23.43 6.07
N THR A 529 -2.21 -23.41 4.73
CA THR A 529 -1.42 -24.35 3.91
C THR A 529 0.08 -24.07 4.04
N ALA A 530 0.49 -22.80 4.12
CA ALA A 530 1.88 -22.41 4.31
C ALA A 530 2.42 -22.71 5.72
N ALA A 531 1.56 -22.63 6.74
CA ALA A 531 1.91 -22.87 8.14
C ALA A 531 1.94 -24.36 8.53
N THR A 532 1.37 -25.26 7.71
CA THR A 532 1.35 -26.70 8.03
C THR A 532 2.68 -27.38 7.66
N PRO A 533 3.38 -28.03 8.59
CA PRO A 533 4.62 -28.77 8.30
C PRO A 533 4.41 -29.94 7.32
N GLY A 534 5.34 -30.16 6.38
CA GLY A 534 5.41 -31.40 5.59
C GLY A 534 4.84 -31.38 4.16
N GLY A 535 4.31 -30.26 3.65
CA GLY A 535 3.85 -30.17 2.25
C GLY A 535 5.00 -29.97 1.24
N SER A 536 4.87 -30.47 0.01
CA SER A 536 5.77 -30.15 -1.12
C SER A 536 5.53 -28.74 -1.72
N THR A 537 5.03 -27.81 -0.90
CA THR A 537 4.67 -26.45 -1.31
C THR A 537 5.93 -25.60 -1.49
N PRO A 538 6.12 -24.94 -2.65
CA PRO A 538 7.22 -24.01 -2.83
C PRO A 538 7.01 -22.75 -1.97
N SER A 539 8.10 -22.15 -1.47
CA SER A 539 8.05 -21.01 -0.55
C SER A 539 9.10 -19.95 -0.89
N LEU A 540 8.87 -18.70 -0.48
CA LEU A 540 9.78 -17.59 -0.75
C LEU A 540 10.99 -17.57 0.22
N THR A 541 10.82 -17.96 1.48
CA THR A 541 11.85 -17.77 2.51
C THR A 541 12.84 -18.93 2.66
N GLY A 542 12.68 -20.06 1.95
CA GLY A 542 13.57 -21.23 2.01
C GLY A 542 13.55 -22.00 3.35
N ALA A 543 13.42 -21.31 4.48
CA ALA A 543 13.13 -21.85 5.79
C ALA A 543 11.61 -21.97 5.98
N ARG A 544 11.18 -23.18 6.33
CA ARG A 544 9.85 -23.44 6.87
C ARG A 544 9.88 -23.07 8.35
N PRO A 545 8.96 -22.22 8.85
CA PRO A 545 8.87 -21.94 10.28
C PRO A 545 8.62 -23.21 11.09
#